data_AF-A0A7V0JUH5-F1
#
_entry.id   AF-A0A7V0JUH5-F1
#
_cell.length_a   1.000
_cell.length_b   1.000
_cell.length_c   1.000
_cell.angle_alpha   90.00
_cell.angle_beta   90.00
_cell.angle_gamma   90.00
#
_symmetry.space_group_name_H-M   'P 1'
#
loop_
_entity.id
_entity.type
_entity.pdbx_description
1 polymer ?
#
loop_
_entity_poly.entity_id
_entity_poly.type
_entity_poly.pdbx_seq_one_letter_code
_entity_poly.pdbx_strand_id
1 'polypeptide(L)'
;MEDHKKRLIEVDFPLRAVSEEAAREKNIRHGHISTLHIWWARRPLAASRATALAALIPDPGDPGERQKLLRLIAQLSSWDVVSGKASGGERLLEETRKLVSEANGSGPPRVLDPFAGGGSIPLEALRLGCETYALDYNP
;
A
#
# COMPACT_ATOMS: atom_id res chain seq x y z
N MET A 1 0.73 10.05 -28.91
CA MET A 1 0.27 9.62 -27.57
C MET A 1 1.11 8.41 -27.23
N GLU A 2 1.98 8.51 -26.22
CA GLU A 2 2.68 7.33 -25.70
C GLU A 2 1.63 6.30 -25.27
N ASP A 3 1.86 5.05 -25.64
CA ASP A 3 1.01 3.93 -25.23
C ASP A 3 1.14 3.78 -23.70
N HIS A 4 0.14 4.29 -22.98
CA HIS A 4 0.15 4.30 -21.53
C HIS A 4 0.00 2.85 -21.03
N LYS A 5 1.11 2.27 -20.56
CA LYS A 5 1.09 0.93 -19.96
C LYS A 5 0.15 0.95 -18.75
N LYS A 6 -0.93 0.19 -18.84
CA LYS A 6 -1.93 0.09 -17.76
C LYS A 6 -1.27 -0.25 -16.44
N ARG A 7 -1.71 0.39 -15.36
CA ARG A 7 -1.35 0.05 -13.99
C ARG A 7 -2.16 -1.15 -13.53
N LEU A 8 -1.63 -1.92 -12.59
CA LEU A 8 -2.30 -3.14 -12.14
C LEU A 8 -3.70 -2.83 -11.58
N ILE A 9 -3.84 -1.74 -10.82
CA ILE A 9 -5.12 -1.30 -10.26
C ILE A 9 -6.21 -1.04 -11.33
N GLU A 10 -5.85 -0.74 -12.57
CA GLU A 10 -6.79 -0.51 -13.67
C GLU A 10 -7.32 -1.83 -14.27
N VAL A 11 -6.65 -2.95 -13.96
CA VAL A 11 -6.95 -4.26 -14.55
C VAL A 11 -7.53 -5.21 -13.51
N ASP A 12 -6.88 -5.34 -12.35
CA ASP A 12 -7.32 -6.25 -11.29
C ASP A 12 -6.79 -5.83 -9.91
N PHE A 13 -7.45 -6.29 -8.85
CA PHE A 13 -7.10 -5.97 -7.47
C PHE A 13 -7.55 -7.09 -6.52
N PRO A 14 -6.73 -7.53 -5.54
CA PRO A 14 -7.09 -8.62 -4.63
C PRO A 14 -8.04 -8.13 -3.53
N LEU A 15 -9.23 -7.68 -3.95
CA LEU A 15 -10.20 -6.95 -3.12
C LEU A 15 -10.58 -7.71 -1.85
N ARG A 16 -10.84 -9.02 -1.96
CA ARG A 16 -11.27 -9.84 -0.83
C ARG A 16 -10.23 -9.88 0.28
N ALA A 17 -8.99 -10.27 -0.04
CA ALA A 17 -7.91 -10.39 0.94
C ALA A 17 -7.60 -9.04 1.60
N VAL A 18 -7.53 -7.96 0.81
CA VAL A 18 -7.31 -6.61 1.32
C VAL A 18 -8.45 -6.16 2.24
N SER A 19 -9.70 -6.49 1.89
CA SER A 19 -10.86 -6.14 2.71
C SER A 19 -10.88 -6.88 4.05
N GLU A 20 -10.49 -8.16 4.06
CA GLU A 20 -10.39 -8.99 5.27
C GLU A 20 -9.35 -8.39 6.24
N GLU A 21 -8.15 -8.02 5.76
CA GLU A 21 -7.12 -7.37 6.60
C GLU A 21 -7.53 -5.96 7.04
N ALA A 22 -8.18 -5.18 6.17
CA ALA A 22 -8.70 -3.86 6.52
C ALA A 22 -9.78 -3.92 7.60
N ALA A 23 -10.65 -4.94 7.57
CA ALA A 23 -11.65 -5.19 8.61
C ALA A 23 -11.00 -5.64 9.92
N ARG A 24 -10.00 -6.52 9.85
CA ARG A 24 -9.21 -6.96 11.01
C ARG A 24 -8.57 -5.77 11.72
N GLU A 25 -7.93 -4.85 10.98
CA GLU A 25 -7.31 -3.64 11.55
C GLU A 25 -8.31 -2.78 12.35
N LYS A 26 -9.53 -2.60 11.83
CA LYS A 26 -10.57 -1.79 12.49
C LYS A 26 -11.02 -2.40 13.82
N ASN A 27 -11.03 -3.72 13.92
CA ASN A 27 -11.60 -4.44 15.06
C ASN A 27 -10.63 -4.65 16.26
N ILE A 28 -9.33 -4.36 16.11
CA ILE A 28 -8.31 -4.61 17.16
C ILE A 28 -8.36 -3.60 18.32
N ARG A 29 -9.08 -2.47 18.18
CA ARG A 29 -8.84 -1.27 19.01
C ARG A 29 -9.71 -1.14 20.28
N HIS A 30 -10.19 -2.23 20.87
CA HIS A 30 -10.96 -2.11 22.11
C HIS A 30 -10.06 -1.69 23.28
N GLY A 31 -10.32 -0.52 23.88
CA GLY A 31 -9.69 -0.09 25.14
C GLY A 31 -8.32 0.62 25.05
N HIS A 32 -7.86 1.05 23.86
CA HIS A 32 -6.59 1.77 23.72
C HIS A 32 -6.79 3.30 23.72
N ILE A 33 -5.91 4.09 24.34
CA ILE A 33 -6.02 5.56 24.43
C ILE A 33 -6.18 6.23 23.04
N SER A 34 -5.60 5.63 22.01
CA SER A 34 -5.74 6.10 20.61
C SER A 34 -7.14 5.96 20.00
N THR A 35 -8.13 5.40 20.74
CA THR A 35 -9.54 5.41 20.33
C THR A 35 -10.34 6.58 20.89
N LEU A 36 -9.78 7.39 21.80
CA LEU A 36 -10.47 8.57 22.36
C LEU A 36 -10.71 9.66 21.32
N HIS A 37 -9.76 9.87 20.41
CA HIS A 37 -9.90 10.80 19.30
C HIS A 37 -9.40 10.14 18.01
N ILE A 38 -10.34 9.86 17.11
CA ILE A 38 -10.06 9.21 15.82
C ILE A 38 -10.26 10.25 14.74
N TRP A 39 -9.27 10.36 13.84
CA TRP A 39 -9.42 11.16 12.62
C TRP A 39 -10.60 10.66 11.79
N TRP A 40 -11.54 11.55 11.45
CA TRP A 40 -12.79 11.20 10.76
C TRP A 40 -12.59 10.55 9.37
N ALA A 41 -11.45 10.79 8.72
CA ALA A 41 -11.13 10.24 7.40
C ALA A 41 -10.03 9.16 7.44
N ARG A 42 -9.88 8.44 8.57
CA ARG A 42 -8.84 7.42 8.69
C ARG A 42 -9.08 6.25 7.73
N ARG A 43 -8.15 6.05 6.81
CA ARG A 43 -8.12 4.90 5.89
C ARG A 43 -7.39 3.72 6.55
N PRO A 44 -7.83 2.46 6.36
CA PRO A 44 -7.05 1.31 6.80
C PRO A 44 -5.67 1.30 6.13
N LEU A 45 -4.63 0.98 6.89
CA LEU A 45 -3.25 0.86 6.41
C LEU A 45 -3.14 -0.26 5.36
N ALA A 46 -3.82 -1.39 5.60
CA ALA A 46 -3.86 -2.50 4.66
C ALA A 46 -4.36 -2.07 3.27
N ALA A 47 -5.49 -1.36 3.24
CA ALA A 47 -6.08 -0.84 2.01
C ALA A 47 -5.21 0.25 1.37
N SER A 48 -4.66 1.17 2.18
CA SER A 48 -3.79 2.26 1.70
C SER A 48 -2.54 1.71 1.01
N ARG A 49 -1.86 0.75 1.64
CA ARG A 49 -0.67 0.08 1.09
C ARG A 49 -0.98 -0.71 -0.18
N ALA A 50 -2.02 -1.53 -0.16
CA ALA A 50 -2.39 -2.34 -1.32
C ALA A 50 -2.75 -1.47 -2.53
N THR A 51 -3.52 -0.40 -2.31
CA THR A 51 -3.92 0.55 -3.35
C THR A 51 -2.70 1.29 -3.92
N ALA A 52 -1.82 1.79 -3.05
CA ALA A 52 -0.58 2.47 -3.48
C ALA A 52 0.30 1.54 -4.31
N LEU A 53 0.53 0.30 -3.85
CA LEU A 53 1.34 -0.68 -4.58
C LEU A 53 0.73 -1.01 -5.95
N ALA A 54 -0.58 -1.27 -6.02
CA ALA A 54 -1.27 -1.57 -7.27
C ALA A 54 -1.26 -0.40 -8.27
N ALA A 55 -1.21 0.84 -7.79
CA ALA A 55 -1.07 2.04 -8.63
C ALA A 55 0.37 2.26 -9.12
N LEU A 56 1.37 1.86 -8.33
CA LEU A 56 2.79 2.07 -8.65
C LEU A 56 3.35 1.03 -9.63
N ILE A 57 2.76 -0.16 -9.71
CA ILE A 57 3.24 -1.23 -10.60
C ILE A 57 2.40 -1.33 -11.88
N PRO A 58 3.03 -1.50 -13.05
CA PRO A 58 2.32 -1.75 -14.30
C PRO A 58 1.71 -3.15 -14.32
N ASP A 59 0.61 -3.32 -15.06
CA ASP A 59 0.09 -4.63 -15.41
C ASP A 59 1.09 -5.36 -16.34
N PRO A 60 1.41 -6.63 -16.09
CA PRO A 60 2.35 -7.39 -16.91
C PRO A 60 1.73 -7.87 -18.23
N GLY A 61 0.43 -7.71 -18.46
CA GLY A 61 -0.30 -8.23 -19.63
C GLY A 61 -0.61 -9.73 -19.52
N ASP A 62 0.36 -10.53 -19.05
CA ASP A 62 0.21 -11.96 -18.83
C ASP A 62 -0.62 -12.28 -17.57
N PRO A 63 -1.67 -13.12 -17.66
CA PRO A 63 -2.49 -13.51 -16.50
C PRO A 63 -1.72 -14.23 -15.39
N GLY A 64 -0.70 -15.03 -15.73
CA GLY A 64 0.10 -15.78 -14.75
C GLY A 64 0.96 -14.87 -13.89
N GLU A 65 1.67 -13.94 -14.51
CA GLU A 65 2.43 -12.90 -13.83
C GLU A 65 1.52 -11.95 -13.05
N ARG A 66 0.36 -11.56 -13.61
CA ARG A 66 -0.64 -10.75 -12.91
C ARG A 66 -1.06 -11.42 -11.60
N GLN A 67 -1.35 -12.72 -11.62
CA GLN A 67 -1.74 -13.45 -10.43
C GLN A 67 -0.63 -13.49 -9.37
N LYS A 68 0.66 -13.49 -9.76
CA LYS A 68 1.78 -13.37 -8.81
C LYS A 68 1.78 -12.00 -8.13
N LEU A 69 1.59 -10.92 -8.89
CA LEU A 69 1.51 -9.56 -8.32
C LEU A 69 0.31 -9.38 -7.40
N LEU A 70 -0.86 -9.94 -7.76
CA LEU A 70 -2.05 -9.92 -6.90
C LEU A 70 -1.81 -10.67 -5.58
N ARG A 71 -1.12 -11.82 -5.62
CA ARG A 71 -0.72 -12.55 -4.41
C ARG A 71 0.27 -11.74 -3.55
N LEU A 72 1.23 -11.06 -4.17
CA LEU A 72 2.17 -10.18 -3.46
C LEU A 72 1.43 -9.06 -2.72
N ILE A 73 0.50 -8.37 -3.40
CA ILE A 73 -0.33 -7.32 -2.78
C ILE A 73 -1.17 -7.88 -1.63
N ALA A 74 -1.78 -9.06 -1.82
CA ALA A 74 -2.56 -9.71 -0.78
C ALA A 74 -1.69 -10.03 0.46
N GLN A 75 -0.49 -10.58 0.27
CA GLN A 75 0.45 -10.86 1.37
C GLN A 75 0.85 -9.58 2.11
N LEU A 76 1.20 -8.52 1.38
CA LEU A 76 1.58 -7.24 1.96
C LEU A 76 0.42 -6.52 2.64
N SER A 77 -0.83 -6.84 2.32
CA SER A 77 -1.98 -6.25 3.03
C SER A 77 -1.98 -6.59 4.52
N SER A 78 -1.37 -7.73 4.91
CA SER A 78 -1.26 -8.14 6.30
C SER A 78 -0.34 -7.24 7.13
N TRP A 79 -0.79 -6.88 8.34
CA TRP A 79 0.03 -6.14 9.29
C TRP A 79 1.27 -6.93 9.73
N ASP A 80 1.13 -8.25 9.92
CA ASP A 80 2.19 -9.07 10.49
C ASP A 80 3.43 -9.11 9.57
N VAL A 81 3.22 -9.03 8.26
CA VAL A 81 4.30 -8.93 7.24
C VAL A 81 5.05 -7.62 7.38
N VAL A 82 4.34 -6.49 7.50
CA VAL A 82 4.97 -5.16 7.51
C VAL A 82 5.49 -4.71 8.85
N SER A 83 5.06 -5.35 9.94
CA SER A 83 5.54 -5.08 11.29
C SER A 83 6.73 -5.96 11.68
N GLY A 84 7.25 -6.78 10.76
CA GLY A 84 8.35 -7.72 11.04
C GLY A 84 7.97 -8.90 11.93
N LYS A 85 6.67 -9.14 12.15
CA LYS A 85 6.19 -10.28 12.97
C LYS A 85 6.18 -11.59 12.19
N ALA A 86 5.94 -11.52 10.88
CA ALA A 86 6.00 -12.67 9.99
C ALA A 86 7.44 -12.93 9.54
N SER A 87 7.85 -14.20 9.56
CA SER A 87 9.15 -14.61 9.02
C SER A 87 9.25 -14.28 7.53
N GLY A 88 10.33 -13.61 7.14
CA GLY A 88 10.56 -13.20 5.75
C GLY A 88 9.81 -11.93 5.31
N GLY A 89 9.03 -11.27 6.18
CA GLY A 89 8.31 -10.04 5.82
C GLY A 89 9.22 -8.89 5.39
N GLU A 90 10.38 -8.73 6.05
CA GLU A 90 11.39 -7.72 5.66
C GLU A 90 11.95 -7.97 4.26
N ARG A 91 12.26 -9.24 3.93
CA ARG A 91 12.73 -9.61 2.60
C ARG A 91 11.67 -9.31 1.53
N LEU A 92 10.41 -9.63 1.81
CA LEU A 92 9.30 -9.36 0.90
C LEU A 92 9.11 -7.85 0.66
N LEU A 93 9.22 -7.04 1.72
CA LEU A 93 9.19 -5.57 1.60
C LEU A 93 10.35 -5.04 0.78
N GLU A 94 11.56 -5.56 0.97
CA GLU A 94 12.74 -5.15 0.20
C GLU A 94 12.62 -5.50 -1.28
N GLU A 95 12.15 -6.71 -1.60
CA GLU A 95 11.85 -7.13 -2.97
C GLU A 95 10.76 -6.23 -3.61
N THR A 96 9.76 -5.85 -2.82
CA THR A 96 8.70 -4.95 -3.27
C THR A 96 9.21 -3.55 -3.56
N ARG A 97 10.11 -3.01 -2.72
CA ARG A 97 10.74 -1.69 -2.94
C ARG A 97 11.55 -1.68 -4.23
N LYS A 98 12.30 -2.75 -4.50
CA LYS A 98 13.04 -2.92 -5.75
C LYS A 98 12.10 -2.95 -6.95
N LEU A 99 11.03 -3.74 -6.88
CA LEU A 99 10.00 -3.80 -7.92
C LEU A 99 9.37 -2.42 -8.19
N VAL A 100 9.03 -1.67 -7.14
CA VAL A 100 8.46 -0.31 -7.26
C VAL A 100 9.46 0.66 -7.88
N SER A 101 10.74 0.60 -7.48
CA SER A 101 11.81 1.43 -8.04
C SER A 101 12.03 1.15 -9.53
N GLU A 102 12.15 -0.13 -9.91
CA GLU A 102 12.35 -0.56 -11.29
C GLU A 102 11.15 -0.18 -12.18
N ALA A 103 9.93 -0.32 -11.65
CA ALA A 103 8.70 0.03 -12.37
C ALA A 103 8.55 1.54 -12.65
N ASN A 104 9.31 2.40 -11.96
CA ASN A 104 9.15 3.85 -12.01
C ASN A 104 10.45 4.60 -12.38
N GLY A 105 11.35 3.96 -13.14
CA GLY A 105 12.53 4.62 -13.70
C GLY A 105 13.79 4.53 -12.85
N SER A 106 13.92 3.48 -12.03
CA SER A 106 15.13 3.15 -11.26
C SER A 106 15.50 4.21 -10.22
N GLY A 107 14.52 4.60 -9.42
CA GLY A 107 14.66 5.49 -8.27
C GLY A 107 13.38 5.48 -7.42
N PRO A 108 13.41 6.01 -6.18
CA PRO A 108 12.21 6.07 -5.35
C PRO A 108 11.18 7.00 -6.02
N PRO A 109 9.98 6.52 -6.36
CA PRO A 109 8.96 7.38 -6.94
C PRO A 109 8.54 8.44 -5.92
N ARG A 110 8.30 9.66 -6.39
CA ARG A 110 7.84 10.76 -5.55
C ARG A 110 6.32 10.71 -5.41
N VAL A 111 5.84 10.70 -4.17
CA VAL A 111 4.42 10.71 -3.85
C VAL A 111 4.11 11.97 -3.06
N LEU A 112 3.17 12.77 -3.56
CA LEU A 112 2.63 13.93 -2.85
C LEU A 112 1.18 13.62 -2.44
N ASP A 113 0.90 13.61 -1.15
CA ASP A 113 -0.45 13.60 -0.60
C ASP A 113 -0.79 14.97 0.01
N PRO A 114 -1.50 15.84 -0.72
CA PRO A 114 -1.88 17.17 -0.23
C PRO A 114 -3.07 17.13 0.74
N PHE A 115 -3.66 15.95 0.97
CA PHE A 115 -4.82 15.72 1.84
C PHE A 115 -4.57 14.53 2.77
N ALA A 116 -3.40 14.55 3.41
CA ALA A 116 -2.85 13.39 4.13
C ALA A 116 -3.77 12.88 5.24
N GLY A 117 -4.55 13.76 5.86
CA GLY A 117 -5.47 13.46 6.95
C GLY A 117 -4.75 12.71 8.06
N GLY A 118 -5.25 11.52 8.38
CA GLY A 118 -4.63 10.62 9.35
C GLY A 118 -3.30 9.97 8.89
N GLY A 119 -2.72 10.40 7.76
CA GLY A 119 -1.38 10.02 7.29
C GLY A 119 -1.24 8.60 6.73
N SER A 120 -2.35 7.89 6.50
CA SER A 120 -2.31 6.45 6.17
C SER A 120 -1.71 6.17 4.78
N ILE A 121 -2.07 6.96 3.77
CA ILE A 121 -1.49 6.82 2.42
C ILE A 121 0.00 7.19 2.41
N PRO A 122 0.43 8.36 2.92
CA PRO A 122 1.84 8.71 2.84
C PRO A 122 2.73 7.78 3.69
N LEU A 123 2.25 7.32 4.86
CA LEU A 123 2.98 6.33 5.66
C LEU A 123 3.22 5.03 4.88
N GLU A 124 2.21 4.56 4.16
CA GLU A 124 2.33 3.30 3.42
C GLU A 124 3.07 3.46 2.09
N ALA A 125 2.98 4.61 1.43
CA ALA A 125 3.84 4.94 0.29
C ALA A 125 5.32 4.95 0.69
N LEU A 126 5.65 5.57 1.83
CA LEU A 126 6.99 5.55 2.40
C LEU A 126 7.46 4.12 2.68
N ARG A 127 6.57 3.26 3.21
CA ARG A 127 6.90 1.85 3.49
C ARG A 127 7.29 1.07 2.23
N LEU A 128 6.64 1.39 1.10
CA LEU A 128 6.92 0.85 -0.24
C LEU A 128 8.18 1.45 -0.89
N GLY A 129 8.90 2.33 -0.20
CA GLY A 129 10.16 2.92 -0.69
C GLY A 129 9.98 4.21 -1.49
N CYS A 130 8.80 4.84 -1.42
CA CYS A 130 8.55 6.11 -2.11
C CYS A 130 9.15 7.29 -1.34
N GLU A 131 9.66 8.28 -2.07
CA GLU A 131 9.98 9.60 -1.53
C GLU A 131 8.66 10.34 -1.30
N THR A 132 8.22 10.44 -0.04
CA THR A 132 6.84 10.83 0.26
C THR A 132 6.76 12.19 0.92
N TYR A 133 5.88 13.03 0.37
CA TYR A 133 5.54 14.38 0.83
C TYR A 133 4.08 14.39 1.23
N ALA A 134 3.79 14.88 2.43
CA ALA A 134 2.44 14.92 2.97
C ALA A 134 2.14 16.32 3.51
N LEU A 135 0.95 16.83 3.23
CA LEU A 135 0.42 18.06 3.79
C LEU A 135 -0.99 17.82 4.29
N ASP A 136 -1.33 18.42 5.42
CA ASP A 136 -2.69 18.55 5.90
C ASP A 136 -2.86 19.94 6.52
N TYR A 137 -4.01 20.55 6.27
CA TYR A 137 -4.30 21.91 6.74
C TYR A 137 -4.96 21.92 8.12
N ASN A 138 -5.57 20.80 8.53
CA ASN A 138 -6.27 20.75 9.80
C ASN A 138 -5.26 20.80 10.96
N PRO A 139 -5.33 21.82 11.83
CA PRO A 139 -4.34 22.11 12.88
C PRO A 139 -4.23 21.03 13.96
#